data_AF-A0A965YXF3-F1
#
_entry.id   AF-A0A965YXF3-F1
#
_cell.length_a   1.000
_cell.length_b   1.000
_cell.length_c   1.000
_cell.angle_alpha   90.00
_cell.angle_beta   90.00
_cell.angle_gamma   90.00
#
_symmetry.space_group_name_H-M   'P 1'
#
loop_
_entity.id
_entity.type
_entity.pdbx_description
1 polymer ?
#
loop_
_entity_poly.entity_id
_entity_poly.type
_entity_poly.pdbx_seq_one_letter_code
_entity_poly.pdbx_strand_id
1 'polypeptide(L)'
;AIKMIHALHKIAKREGIALRRTYLKEIKEHRITLRFFRHPKKRHKARSAMKRLRTIAGVLMRDMQRSFTSEQRESYTEQFSLYTQVLLQKRNDKDKIYSLHEPHTYAMAKGKDHKSYEFGVKASLATTYTHGIVVGAVAHEANEHDSKTLQAILHHASTHRHTPIQKATCDRGYRGVKEVNTTHICIPGIHLKRDTKEEKEQKRKQFRRRAAIEPLIGHLKHDHRMARNYLKGFIGDQINLLMAACAWNLKKWMNLFIYALFLAKDYRQVMVSIGYMKFYWNLWLWLGLTQRESRL
;
A
#
# COMPACT_ATOMS: atom_id res chain seq x y z
N ALA A 1 3.18 -15.27 -16.91
CA ALA A 1 3.67 -16.44 -17.67
C ALA A 1 4.59 -17.34 -16.84
N ILE A 2 5.89 -17.03 -16.63
CA ILE A 2 6.83 -17.95 -15.94
C ILE A 2 6.33 -18.39 -14.55
N LYS A 3 5.91 -17.44 -13.70
CA LYS A 3 5.34 -17.76 -12.38
C LYS A 3 4.12 -18.69 -12.47
N MET A 4 3.25 -18.47 -13.45
CA MET A 4 2.08 -19.33 -13.69
C MET A 4 2.52 -20.74 -14.08
N ILE A 5 3.48 -20.86 -15.00
CA ILE A 5 3.99 -22.16 -15.44
C ILE A 5 4.58 -22.95 -14.26
N HIS A 6 5.37 -22.29 -13.40
CA HIS A 6 5.90 -22.94 -12.20
C HIS A 6 4.78 -23.39 -11.24
N ALA A 7 3.74 -22.58 -11.06
CA ALA A 7 2.59 -22.96 -10.25
C ALA A 7 1.84 -24.16 -10.86
N LEU A 8 1.62 -24.18 -12.17
CA LEU A 8 0.99 -25.30 -12.89
C LEU A 8 1.81 -26.60 -12.73
N HIS A 9 3.14 -26.55 -12.86
CA HIS A 9 3.99 -27.72 -12.60
C HIS A 9 3.88 -28.21 -11.15
N LYS A 10 3.78 -27.30 -10.18
CA LYS A 10 3.62 -27.67 -8.76
C LYS A 10 2.29 -28.36 -8.52
N ILE A 11 1.21 -27.88 -9.12
CA ILE A 11 -0.13 -28.49 -9.04
C ILE A 11 -0.10 -29.86 -9.73
N ALA A 12 0.43 -29.95 -10.94
CA ALA A 12 0.50 -31.22 -11.67
C ALA A 12 1.26 -32.31 -10.87
N LYS A 13 2.36 -31.93 -10.21
CA LYS A 13 3.10 -32.85 -9.33
C LYS A 13 2.29 -33.27 -8.08
N ARG A 14 1.55 -32.33 -7.47
CA ARG A 14 0.72 -32.60 -6.29
C ARG A 14 -0.43 -33.55 -6.62
N GLU A 15 -1.08 -33.32 -7.74
CA GLU A 15 -2.27 -34.06 -8.20
C GLU A 15 -1.93 -35.32 -8.99
N GLY A 16 -0.64 -35.66 -9.17
CA GLY A 16 -0.21 -36.85 -9.92
C GLY A 16 -0.50 -36.79 -11.43
N ILE A 17 -0.65 -35.60 -12.01
CA ILE A 17 -1.04 -35.42 -13.41
C ILE A 17 0.16 -35.55 -14.35
N ALA A 18 0.10 -36.52 -15.26
CA ALA A 18 1.07 -36.67 -16.34
C ALA A 18 0.84 -35.63 -17.45
N LEU A 19 1.65 -34.58 -17.47
CA LEU A 19 1.63 -33.56 -18.53
C LEU A 19 2.21 -34.11 -19.84
N ARG A 20 1.59 -33.81 -20.98
CA ARG A 20 2.09 -34.22 -22.32
C ARG A 20 3.51 -33.72 -22.58
N ARG A 21 3.83 -32.53 -22.09
CA ARG A 21 5.16 -31.91 -22.21
C ARG A 21 5.35 -30.87 -21.10
N THR A 22 6.52 -30.89 -20.46
CA THR A 22 6.86 -29.99 -19.34
C THR A 22 7.54 -28.68 -19.76
N TYR A 23 8.07 -28.59 -20.99
CA TYR A 23 8.72 -27.39 -21.53
C TYR A 23 9.89 -26.82 -20.70
N LEU A 24 10.44 -27.55 -19.72
CA LEU A 24 11.42 -27.03 -18.76
C LEU A 24 12.67 -26.41 -19.41
N LYS A 25 13.27 -27.08 -20.40
CA LYS A 25 14.42 -26.58 -21.16
C LYS A 25 14.08 -25.28 -21.91
N GLU A 26 12.94 -25.28 -22.60
CA GLU A 26 12.47 -24.13 -23.38
C GLU A 26 12.20 -22.90 -22.48
N ILE A 27 11.61 -23.11 -21.30
CA ILE A 27 11.37 -22.03 -20.32
C ILE A 27 12.69 -21.45 -19.82
N LYS A 28 13.72 -22.28 -19.59
CA LYS A 28 15.06 -21.82 -19.18
C LYS A 28 15.69 -20.92 -20.24
N GLU A 29 15.63 -21.31 -21.51
CA GLU A 29 16.13 -20.52 -22.64
C GLU A 29 15.40 -19.19 -22.81
N HIS A 30 14.06 -19.20 -22.74
CA HIS A 30 13.26 -17.98 -22.81
C HIS A 30 13.58 -17.06 -21.63
N ARG A 31 13.78 -17.60 -20.41
CA ARG A 31 14.18 -16.81 -19.24
C ARG A 31 15.53 -16.10 -19.44
N ILE A 32 16.51 -16.77 -20.06
CA ILE A 32 17.81 -16.16 -20.40
C ILE A 32 17.62 -15.03 -21.41
N THR A 33 16.82 -15.27 -22.45
CA THR A 33 16.49 -14.27 -23.49
C THR A 33 15.84 -13.02 -22.91
N LEU A 34 15.03 -13.16 -21.85
CA LEU A 34 14.35 -12.04 -21.20
C LEU A 34 15.26 -11.15 -20.34
N ARG A 35 16.50 -11.55 -20.02
CA ARG A 35 17.41 -10.73 -19.18
C ARG A 35 17.64 -9.33 -19.76
N PHE A 36 17.75 -9.23 -21.07
CA PHE A 36 18.03 -7.97 -21.77
C PHE A 36 16.82 -7.43 -22.55
N PHE A 37 15.59 -7.65 -22.03
CA PHE A 37 14.35 -7.28 -22.74
C PHE A 37 14.21 -5.78 -23.05
N ARG A 38 14.94 -4.92 -22.32
CA ARG A 38 14.97 -3.47 -22.53
C ARG A 38 15.98 -3.03 -23.61
N HIS A 39 16.94 -3.89 -23.98
CA HIS A 39 17.96 -3.54 -24.96
C HIS A 39 17.35 -3.41 -26.36
N PRO A 40 17.57 -2.31 -27.11
CA PRO A 40 16.93 -2.06 -28.40
C PRO A 40 17.05 -3.23 -29.39
N LYS A 41 18.27 -3.73 -29.59
CA LYS A 41 18.57 -4.87 -30.50
C LYS A 41 17.96 -6.21 -30.05
N LYS A 42 17.67 -6.40 -28.75
CA LYS A 42 17.17 -7.70 -28.20
C LYS A 42 15.67 -7.67 -27.93
N ARG A 43 15.03 -6.50 -28.04
CA ARG A 43 13.61 -6.28 -27.74
C ARG A 43 12.68 -7.16 -28.58
N HIS A 44 12.99 -7.38 -29.86
CA HIS A 44 12.21 -8.24 -30.74
C HIS A 44 12.25 -9.71 -30.26
N LYS A 45 13.45 -10.24 -30.00
CA LYS A 45 13.63 -11.61 -29.49
C LYS A 45 12.94 -11.80 -28.14
N ALA A 46 13.03 -10.82 -27.24
CA ALA A 46 12.33 -10.83 -25.95
C ALA A 46 10.81 -10.83 -26.08
N ARG A 47 10.24 -10.06 -27.03
CA ARG A 47 8.79 -10.07 -27.32
C ARG A 47 8.34 -11.44 -27.82
N SER A 48 9.09 -12.06 -28.73
CA SER A 48 8.81 -13.42 -29.21
C SER A 48 8.84 -14.44 -28.06
N ALA A 49 9.87 -14.40 -27.21
CA ALA A 49 9.97 -15.24 -26.02
C ALA A 49 8.79 -15.04 -25.04
N MET A 50 8.36 -13.80 -24.79
CA MET A 50 7.18 -13.52 -23.97
C MET A 50 5.90 -14.12 -24.57
N LYS A 51 5.72 -13.99 -25.90
CA LYS A 51 4.58 -14.59 -26.62
C LYS A 51 4.59 -16.11 -26.48
N ARG A 52 5.74 -16.75 -26.70
CA ARG A 52 5.90 -18.19 -26.58
C ARG A 52 5.65 -18.71 -25.16
N LEU A 53 6.17 -18.03 -24.14
CA LEU A 53 5.88 -18.35 -22.73
C LEU A 53 4.38 -18.23 -22.40
N ARG A 54 3.67 -17.27 -22.99
CA ARG A 54 2.21 -17.16 -22.84
C ARG A 54 1.50 -18.35 -23.50
N THR A 55 1.94 -18.78 -24.68
CA THR A 55 1.44 -19.99 -25.35
C THR A 55 1.67 -21.24 -24.50
N ILE A 56 2.87 -21.44 -23.95
CA ILE A 56 3.19 -22.59 -23.10
C ILE A 56 2.27 -22.62 -21.87
N ALA A 57 2.08 -21.49 -21.20
CA ALA A 57 1.15 -21.40 -20.07
C ALA A 57 -0.27 -21.82 -20.45
N GLY A 58 -0.79 -21.36 -21.59
CA GLY A 58 -2.12 -21.76 -22.08
C GLY A 58 -2.21 -23.21 -22.56
N VAL A 59 -1.12 -23.81 -23.02
CA VAL A 59 -1.07 -25.26 -23.32
C VAL A 59 -1.15 -26.07 -22.03
N LEU A 60 -0.31 -25.74 -21.04
CA LEU A 60 -0.30 -26.43 -19.74
C LEU A 60 -1.63 -26.32 -19.01
N MET A 61 -2.27 -25.15 -19.03
CA MET A 61 -3.60 -24.99 -18.42
C MET A 61 -4.64 -25.90 -19.06
N ARG A 62 -4.71 -25.96 -20.39
CA ARG A 62 -5.65 -26.82 -21.10
C ARG A 62 -5.37 -28.31 -20.88
N ASP A 63 -4.10 -28.69 -20.81
CA ASP A 63 -3.70 -30.07 -20.53
C ASP A 63 -4.16 -30.50 -19.13
N MET A 64 -3.91 -29.65 -18.12
CA MET A 64 -4.38 -29.88 -16.75
C MET A 64 -5.90 -29.93 -16.64
N GLN A 65 -6.62 -28.97 -17.25
CA GLN A 65 -8.08 -28.95 -17.21
C GLN A 65 -8.73 -30.19 -17.84
N ARG A 66 -8.09 -30.82 -18.83
CA ARG A 66 -8.55 -32.07 -19.44
C ARG A 66 -8.31 -33.28 -18.54
N SER A 67 -7.23 -33.25 -17.76
CA SER A 67 -6.87 -34.33 -16.84
C SER A 67 -7.53 -34.23 -15.47
N PHE A 68 -8.09 -33.08 -15.10
CA PHE A 68 -8.72 -32.90 -13.79
C PHE A 68 -10.03 -33.67 -13.64
N THR A 69 -10.20 -34.28 -12.48
CA THR A 69 -11.49 -34.78 -11.96
C THR A 69 -12.43 -33.61 -11.63
N SER A 70 -13.71 -33.89 -11.37
CA SER A 70 -14.70 -32.88 -10.95
C SER A 70 -14.26 -32.14 -9.68
N GLU A 71 -13.83 -32.87 -8.66
CA GLU A 71 -13.37 -32.33 -7.37
C GLU A 71 -12.14 -31.43 -7.53
N GLN A 72 -11.16 -31.85 -8.34
CA GLN A 72 -9.98 -31.05 -8.63
C GLN A 72 -10.33 -29.76 -9.36
N ARG A 73 -11.27 -29.80 -10.31
CA ARG A 73 -11.73 -28.59 -11.00
C ARG A 73 -12.31 -27.60 -10.02
N GLU A 74 -13.17 -28.06 -9.13
CA GLU A 74 -13.80 -27.21 -8.10
C GLU A 74 -12.72 -26.55 -7.23
N SER A 75 -11.81 -27.35 -6.67
CA SER A 75 -10.72 -26.87 -5.79
C SER A 75 -9.84 -25.79 -6.45
N TYR A 76 -9.53 -25.93 -7.74
CA TYR A 76 -8.64 -25.02 -8.46
C TYR A 76 -9.39 -23.94 -9.29
N THR A 77 -10.71 -23.82 -9.14
CA THR A 77 -11.55 -22.93 -9.97
C THR A 77 -11.08 -21.48 -9.92
N GLU A 78 -10.92 -20.91 -8.72
CA GLU A 78 -10.51 -19.51 -8.57
C GLU A 78 -9.13 -19.24 -9.16
N GLN A 79 -8.18 -20.16 -8.92
CA GLN A 79 -6.81 -20.03 -9.40
C GLN A 79 -6.73 -20.10 -10.93
N PHE A 80 -7.47 -21.02 -11.55
CA PHE A 80 -7.54 -21.13 -13.01
C PHE A 80 -8.34 -20.00 -13.65
N SER A 81 -9.35 -19.47 -12.98
CA SER A 81 -10.06 -18.25 -13.40
C SER A 81 -9.09 -17.07 -13.47
N LEU A 82 -8.31 -16.83 -12.42
CA LEU A 82 -7.28 -15.78 -12.38
C LEU A 82 -6.25 -15.95 -13.51
N TYR A 83 -5.76 -17.17 -13.72
CA TYR A 83 -4.80 -17.46 -14.79
C TYR A 83 -5.38 -17.22 -16.18
N THR A 84 -6.65 -17.59 -16.37
CA THR A 84 -7.35 -17.39 -17.64
C THR A 84 -7.49 -15.90 -17.92
N GLN A 85 -7.93 -15.11 -16.94
CA GLN A 85 -7.98 -13.65 -17.05
C GLN A 85 -6.61 -13.09 -17.46
N VAL A 86 -5.53 -13.48 -16.76
CA VAL A 86 -4.17 -13.03 -17.08
C VAL A 86 -3.73 -13.39 -18.50
N LEU A 87 -4.10 -14.58 -19.00
CA LEU A 87 -3.81 -15.05 -20.35
C LEU A 87 -4.69 -14.45 -21.44
N LEU A 88 -5.80 -13.80 -21.11
CA LEU A 88 -6.67 -13.11 -22.06
C LEU A 88 -6.37 -11.61 -22.15
N GLN A 89 -5.88 -10.99 -21.07
CA GLN A 89 -5.54 -9.56 -21.02
C GLN A 89 -4.68 -9.09 -22.20
N LYS A 90 -5.12 -8.03 -22.87
CA LYS A 90 -4.45 -7.33 -23.97
C LYS A 90 -3.75 -6.05 -23.48
N ARG A 91 -3.09 -5.33 -24.39
CA ARG A 91 -2.31 -4.13 -24.06
C ARG A 91 -3.19 -2.94 -23.64
N ASN A 92 -4.40 -2.81 -24.16
CA ASN A 92 -5.24 -1.64 -23.94
C ASN A 92 -6.39 -1.89 -22.95
N ASP A 93 -6.47 -3.09 -22.37
CA ASP A 93 -7.49 -3.42 -21.39
C ASP A 93 -7.31 -2.58 -20.12
N LYS A 94 -8.43 -2.26 -19.48
CA LYS A 94 -8.48 -1.63 -18.16
C LYS A 94 -8.35 -2.71 -17.06
N ASP A 95 -8.09 -2.26 -15.83
CA ASP A 95 -8.14 -3.09 -14.61
C ASP A 95 -7.33 -4.39 -14.69
N LYS A 96 -6.07 -4.24 -15.14
CA LYS A 96 -5.20 -5.38 -15.34
C LYS A 96 -4.66 -5.94 -14.03
N ILE A 97 -4.60 -7.27 -13.99
CA ILE A 97 -3.88 -8.06 -13.00
C ILE A 97 -2.37 -7.95 -13.28
N TYR A 98 -1.68 -7.21 -12.41
CA TYR A 98 -0.22 -7.05 -12.45
C TYR A 98 0.52 -8.09 -11.59
N SER A 99 -0.15 -8.64 -10.56
CA SER A 99 0.41 -9.65 -9.65
C SER A 99 -0.52 -10.85 -9.53
N LEU A 100 0.01 -12.05 -9.67
CA LEU A 100 -0.74 -13.30 -9.45
C LEU A 100 -1.03 -13.55 -7.97
N HIS A 101 -0.24 -12.96 -7.08
CA HIS A 101 -0.40 -13.17 -5.64
C HIS A 101 -1.26 -12.08 -5.00
N GLU A 102 -1.27 -10.88 -5.57
CA GLU A 102 -2.04 -9.72 -5.06
C GLU A 102 -2.83 -9.10 -6.23
N PRO A 103 -3.96 -9.72 -6.66
CA PRO A 103 -4.68 -9.30 -7.86
C PRO A 103 -5.25 -7.88 -7.80
N HIS A 104 -5.53 -7.38 -6.59
CA HIS A 104 -6.04 -6.03 -6.34
C HIS A 104 -5.00 -4.92 -6.55
N THR A 105 -3.72 -5.27 -6.69
CA THR A 105 -2.66 -4.26 -6.92
C THR A 105 -2.74 -3.65 -8.31
N TYR A 106 -2.56 -2.33 -8.39
CA TYR A 106 -2.59 -1.59 -9.65
C TYR A 106 -1.27 -0.88 -9.93
N ALA A 107 -1.10 -0.48 -11.19
CA ALA A 107 0.05 0.28 -11.65
C ALA A 107 -0.22 1.79 -11.56
N MET A 108 0.70 2.52 -10.95
CA MET A 108 0.68 3.98 -10.83
C MET A 108 1.86 4.58 -11.58
N ALA A 109 1.62 5.60 -12.40
CA ALA A 109 2.70 6.32 -13.06
C ALA A 109 3.42 7.24 -12.07
N LYS A 110 4.76 7.16 -11.99
CA LYS A 110 5.56 7.95 -11.04
C LYS A 110 6.04 9.29 -11.61
N GLY A 111 6.00 9.45 -12.94
CA GLY A 111 6.56 10.62 -13.63
C GLY A 111 8.09 10.75 -13.50
N LYS A 112 8.81 9.68 -13.15
CA LYS A 112 10.29 9.68 -13.04
C LYS A 112 10.91 8.88 -14.18
N ASP A 113 11.94 9.44 -14.82
CA ASP A 113 12.64 8.81 -15.96
C ASP A 113 13.21 7.41 -15.63
N HIS A 114 13.87 7.28 -14.49
CA HIS A 114 14.48 6.00 -14.08
C HIS A 114 13.46 4.95 -13.59
N LYS A 115 12.21 5.35 -13.29
CA LYS A 115 11.15 4.46 -12.81
C LYS A 115 9.77 5.01 -13.18
N SER A 116 9.29 4.64 -14.37
CA SER A 116 8.03 5.16 -14.93
C SER A 116 6.78 4.69 -14.16
N TYR A 117 6.80 3.49 -13.58
CA TYR A 117 5.67 2.89 -12.88
C TYR A 117 6.04 2.33 -11.50
N GLU A 118 5.11 2.42 -10.56
CA GLU A 118 5.09 1.68 -9.30
C GLU A 118 3.87 0.77 -9.26
N PHE A 119 3.98 -0.37 -8.58
CA PHE A 119 2.90 -1.33 -8.42
C PHE A 119 2.57 -1.43 -6.93
N GLY A 120 1.29 -1.42 -6.61
CA GLY A 120 0.81 -1.53 -5.24
C GLY A 120 -0.56 -0.90 -5.06
N VAL A 121 -0.87 -0.58 -3.81
CA VAL A 121 -2.10 0.08 -3.39
C VAL A 121 -1.75 1.50 -2.97
N LYS A 122 -2.58 2.48 -3.39
CA LYS A 122 -2.41 3.88 -3.01
C LYS A 122 -2.77 4.04 -1.53
N ALA A 123 -1.95 4.80 -0.83
CA ALA A 123 -2.16 5.17 0.55
C ALA A 123 -2.32 6.68 0.66
N SER A 124 -3.39 7.12 1.32
CA SER A 124 -3.58 8.51 1.76
C SER A 124 -3.21 8.64 3.22
N LEU A 125 -2.47 9.70 3.55
CA LEU A 125 -2.03 10.01 4.90
C LEU A 125 -2.42 11.46 5.23
N ALA A 126 -3.01 11.65 6.40
CA ALA A 126 -3.30 12.98 6.95
C ALA A 126 -2.46 13.20 8.21
N THR A 127 -1.80 14.36 8.26
CA THR A 127 -0.91 14.73 9.36
C THR A 127 -1.26 16.08 9.92
N THR A 128 -1.08 16.28 11.23
CA THR A 128 -1.21 17.60 11.84
C THR A 128 -0.18 18.58 11.27
N TYR A 129 -0.62 19.80 10.96
CA TYR A 129 0.20 20.80 10.28
C TYR A 129 1.42 21.23 11.12
N THR A 130 1.25 21.39 12.43
CA THR A 130 2.30 21.85 13.35
C THR A 130 3.25 20.74 13.77
N HIS A 131 2.73 19.61 14.26
CA HIS A 131 3.56 18.57 14.88
C HIS A 131 3.87 17.38 13.96
N GLY A 132 3.19 17.25 12.82
CA GLY A 132 3.37 16.12 11.90
C GLY A 132 3.01 14.78 12.52
N ILE A 133 1.99 14.76 13.38
CA ILE A 133 1.39 13.53 13.93
C ILE A 133 0.42 13.01 12.89
N VAL A 134 0.48 11.72 12.57
CA VAL A 134 -0.46 11.09 11.65
C VAL A 134 -1.81 10.94 12.35
N VAL A 135 -2.85 11.51 11.77
CA VAL A 135 -4.23 11.48 12.32
C VAL A 135 -5.20 10.71 11.43
N GLY A 136 -4.81 10.40 10.20
CA GLY A 136 -5.57 9.53 9.31
C GLY A 136 -4.64 8.77 8.38
N ALA A 137 -5.01 7.53 8.08
CA ALA A 137 -4.27 6.66 7.17
C ALA A 137 -5.28 5.73 6.48
N VAL A 138 -5.38 5.82 5.15
CA VAL A 138 -6.37 5.05 4.37
C VAL A 138 -5.70 4.45 3.15
N ALA A 139 -5.87 3.14 2.95
CA ALA A 139 -5.50 2.46 1.71
C ALA A 139 -6.70 2.41 0.75
N HIS A 140 -6.47 2.57 -0.55
CA HIS A 140 -7.51 2.63 -1.58
C HIS A 140 -7.46 1.43 -2.51
N GLU A 141 -8.50 0.60 -2.48
CA GLU A 141 -8.59 -0.64 -3.25
C GLU A 141 -8.57 -0.39 -4.76
N ALA A 142 -9.27 0.65 -5.22
CA ALA A 142 -9.30 1.06 -6.62
C ALA A 142 -8.28 2.17 -6.92
N ASN A 143 -7.77 2.19 -8.16
CA ASN A 143 -6.90 3.25 -8.64
C ASN A 143 -7.68 4.51 -9.02
N GLU A 144 -8.21 5.20 -8.03
CA GLU A 144 -8.95 6.45 -8.24
C GLU A 144 -8.01 7.65 -8.36
N HIS A 145 -8.48 8.71 -9.01
CA HIS A 145 -7.75 9.98 -9.06
C HIS A 145 -7.63 10.59 -7.65
N ASP A 146 -6.48 11.20 -7.34
CA ASP A 146 -6.14 11.66 -5.98
C ASP A 146 -7.21 12.61 -5.40
N SER A 147 -7.82 13.46 -6.22
CA SER A 147 -8.92 14.34 -5.80
C SER A 147 -10.10 13.61 -5.17
N LYS A 148 -10.40 12.37 -5.56
CA LYS A 148 -11.49 11.56 -4.99
C LYS A 148 -11.12 10.91 -3.66
N THR A 149 -9.83 10.77 -3.38
CA THR A 149 -9.34 10.15 -2.14
C THR A 149 -9.44 11.05 -0.90
N LEU A 150 -9.70 12.36 -1.08
CA LEU A 150 -9.77 13.33 0.02
C LEU A 150 -10.89 13.05 1.01
N GLN A 151 -12.06 12.62 0.51
CA GLN A 151 -13.22 12.37 1.36
C GLN A 151 -12.95 11.24 2.35
N ALA A 152 -12.40 10.12 1.87
CA ALA A 152 -12.09 8.97 2.71
C ALA A 152 -11.06 9.31 3.80
N ILE A 153 -9.99 10.04 3.46
CA ILE A 153 -8.95 10.40 4.42
C ILE A 153 -9.43 11.45 5.44
N LEU A 154 -10.25 12.43 5.03
CA LEU A 154 -10.79 13.43 5.94
C LEU A 154 -11.83 12.83 6.89
N HIS A 155 -12.65 11.89 6.40
CA HIS A 155 -13.56 11.13 7.25
C HIS A 155 -12.78 10.33 8.29
N HIS A 156 -11.80 9.53 7.88
CA HIS A 156 -10.93 8.77 8.78
C HIS A 156 -10.14 9.67 9.74
N ALA A 157 -9.71 10.85 9.32
CA ALA A 157 -9.02 11.79 10.22
C ALA A 157 -9.98 12.41 11.24
N SER A 158 -11.27 12.53 10.91
CA SER A 158 -12.29 13.12 11.78
C SER A 158 -12.78 12.13 12.83
N THR A 159 -12.84 10.83 12.55
CA THR A 159 -13.25 9.79 13.52
C THR A 159 -12.36 9.74 14.77
N HIS A 160 -11.08 10.11 14.65
CA HIS A 160 -10.13 10.12 15.75
C HIS A 160 -9.97 11.48 16.45
N ARG A 161 -10.84 12.44 16.15
CA ARG A 161 -10.74 13.82 16.65
C ARG A 161 -12.07 14.30 17.20
N HIS A 162 -12.03 14.99 18.33
CA HIS A 162 -13.20 15.71 18.85
C HIS A 162 -13.38 17.09 18.20
N THR A 163 -12.29 17.68 17.71
CA THR A 163 -12.32 19.01 17.04
C THR A 163 -12.47 18.86 15.53
N PRO A 164 -13.36 19.64 14.88
CA PRO A 164 -13.53 19.59 13.43
C PRO A 164 -12.27 20.07 12.68
N ILE A 165 -12.04 19.49 11.50
CA ILE A 165 -10.93 19.89 10.62
C ILE A 165 -11.38 21.09 9.79
N GLN A 166 -10.86 22.28 10.09
CA GLN A 166 -11.25 23.51 9.38
C GLN A 166 -10.52 23.68 8.04
N LYS A 167 -9.22 23.33 7.99
CA LYS A 167 -8.37 23.53 6.81
C LYS A 167 -7.48 22.33 6.58
N ALA A 168 -7.42 21.86 5.33
CA ALA A 168 -6.49 20.82 4.89
C ALA A 168 -5.58 21.37 3.78
N THR A 169 -4.27 21.19 3.92
CA THR A 169 -3.30 21.66 2.92
C THR A 169 -2.84 20.49 2.06
N CYS A 170 -3.10 20.54 0.75
CA CYS A 170 -2.90 19.43 -0.16
C CYS A 170 -1.93 19.79 -1.29
N ASP A 171 -1.43 18.77 -1.99
CA ASP A 171 -0.60 18.97 -3.18
C ASP A 171 -1.46 19.31 -4.42
N ARG A 172 -0.81 19.74 -5.50
CA ARG A 172 -1.46 20.10 -6.78
C ARG A 172 -2.22 18.95 -7.43
N GLY A 173 -1.87 17.69 -7.11
CA GLY A 173 -2.60 16.51 -7.57
C GLY A 173 -4.07 16.47 -7.14
N TYR A 174 -4.43 17.20 -6.07
CA TYR A 174 -5.79 17.28 -5.54
C TYR A 174 -6.64 18.38 -6.19
N ARG A 175 -6.21 18.93 -7.34
CA ARG A 175 -6.90 20.03 -8.02
C ARG A 175 -8.37 19.69 -8.31
N GLY A 176 -9.24 20.68 -8.13
CA GLY A 176 -10.67 20.60 -8.45
C GLY A 176 -11.58 20.63 -7.22
N VAL A 177 -11.12 20.10 -6.09
CA VAL A 177 -11.88 20.08 -4.83
C VAL A 177 -11.52 21.29 -3.99
N LYS A 178 -12.47 22.19 -3.75
CA LYS A 178 -12.29 23.40 -2.92
C LYS A 178 -12.69 23.19 -1.47
N GLU A 179 -13.66 22.31 -1.25
CA GLU A 179 -14.21 22.01 0.06
C GLU A 179 -14.67 20.56 0.09
N VAL A 180 -14.47 19.90 1.23
CA VAL A 180 -14.98 18.57 1.51
C VAL A 180 -15.67 18.64 2.85
N ASN A 181 -16.98 18.37 2.87
CA ASN A 181 -17.84 18.57 4.04
C ASN A 181 -17.75 20.03 4.53
N THR A 182 -17.06 20.27 5.64
CA THR A 182 -16.82 21.59 6.24
C THR A 182 -15.35 22.01 6.22
N THR A 183 -14.49 21.21 5.57
CA THR A 183 -13.04 21.43 5.53
C THR A 183 -12.65 22.16 4.25
N HIS A 184 -12.03 23.33 4.39
CA HIS A 184 -11.48 24.06 3.25
C HIS A 184 -10.17 23.43 2.77
N ILE A 185 -10.09 23.14 1.47
CA ILE A 185 -8.92 22.53 0.84
C ILE A 185 -8.02 23.63 0.26
N CYS A 186 -6.82 23.77 0.81
CA CYS A 186 -5.80 24.72 0.38
C CYS A 186 -4.79 24.03 -0.54
N ILE A 187 -4.76 24.41 -1.82
CA ILE A 187 -3.86 23.88 -2.85
C ILE A 187 -2.93 25.00 -3.34
N PRO A 188 -1.64 24.74 -3.58
CA PRO A 188 -0.71 25.77 -4.05
C PRO A 188 -1.06 26.20 -5.48
N GLY A 189 -1.59 27.42 -5.59
CA GLY A 189 -1.95 28.08 -6.85
C GLY A 189 -1.11 29.33 -7.13
N ILE A 190 -1.45 30.00 -8.24
CA ILE A 190 -0.87 31.31 -8.60
C ILE A 190 -1.42 32.36 -7.63
N HIS A 191 -0.57 33.29 -7.18
CA HIS A 191 -1.00 34.41 -6.36
C HIS A 191 -2.00 35.28 -7.13
N LEU A 192 -3.08 35.71 -6.47
CA LEU A 192 -4.02 36.63 -7.10
C LEU A 192 -3.40 38.03 -7.12
N LYS A 193 -3.70 38.83 -8.15
CA LYS A 193 -3.22 40.22 -8.25
C LYS A 193 -3.63 41.07 -7.04
N ARG A 194 -4.80 40.76 -6.46
CA ARG A 194 -5.36 41.39 -5.26
C ARG A 194 -4.76 40.93 -3.93
N ASP A 195 -3.96 39.86 -3.92
CA ASP A 195 -3.41 39.34 -2.66
C ASP A 195 -2.46 40.38 -2.05
N THR A 196 -2.65 40.70 -0.78
CA THR A 196 -1.75 41.60 -0.04
C THR A 196 -0.39 40.94 0.18
N LYS A 197 0.63 41.72 0.54
CA LYS A 197 1.98 41.20 0.83
C LYS A 197 1.95 40.19 1.97
N GLU A 198 1.16 40.45 3.00
CA GLU A 198 0.99 39.57 4.17
C GLU A 198 0.31 38.25 3.80
N GLU A 199 -0.78 38.29 3.01
CA GLU A 199 -1.47 37.09 2.54
C GLU A 199 -0.56 36.20 1.69
N LYS A 200 0.27 36.81 0.83
CA LYS A 200 1.28 36.09 0.05
C LYS A 200 2.28 35.39 0.96
N GLU A 201 2.74 36.05 2.01
CA GLU A 201 3.68 35.46 2.96
C GLU A 201 3.05 34.33 3.78
N GLN A 202 1.81 34.49 4.24
CA GLN A 202 1.05 33.45 4.95
C GLN A 202 0.87 32.20 4.07
N LYS A 203 0.42 32.37 2.81
CA LYS A 203 0.32 31.27 1.83
C LYS A 203 1.68 30.60 1.64
N ARG A 204 2.77 31.39 1.52
CA ARG A 204 4.13 30.86 1.35
C ARG A 204 4.60 30.07 2.58
N LYS A 205 4.31 30.52 3.80
CA LYS A 205 4.60 29.78 5.05
C LYS A 205 3.78 28.48 5.09
N GLN A 206 2.50 28.55 4.74
CA GLN A 206 1.58 27.40 4.66
C GLN A 206 2.12 26.28 3.76
N PHE A 207 2.44 26.61 2.51
CA PHE A 207 2.90 25.61 1.55
C PHE A 207 4.33 25.13 1.80
N ARG A 208 5.20 25.96 2.42
CA ARG A 208 6.51 25.51 2.91
C ARG A 208 6.37 24.45 4.00
N ARG A 209 5.45 24.64 4.95
CA ARG A 209 5.23 23.64 6.00
C ARG A 209 4.61 22.35 5.46
N ARG A 210 3.69 22.44 4.50
CA ARG A 210 3.12 21.27 3.81
C ARG A 210 4.19 20.33 3.24
N ALA A 211 5.30 20.88 2.72
CA ALA A 211 6.40 20.06 2.20
C ALA A 211 7.02 19.10 3.23
N ALA A 212 6.79 19.31 4.54
CA ALA A 212 7.21 18.39 5.60
C ALA A 212 6.51 17.02 5.57
N ILE A 213 5.41 16.86 4.83
CA ILE A 213 4.76 15.54 4.69
C ILE A 213 5.59 14.58 3.83
N GLU A 214 6.36 15.08 2.87
CA GLU A 214 7.23 14.26 2.01
C GLU A 214 8.32 13.51 2.80
N PRO A 215 9.14 14.16 3.64
CA PRO A 215 10.10 13.45 4.48
C PRO A 215 9.40 12.51 5.46
N LEU A 216 8.23 12.86 5.98
CA LEU A 216 7.44 11.96 6.84
C LEU A 216 7.03 10.69 6.10
N ILE A 217 6.51 10.79 4.88
CA ILE A 217 6.21 9.63 4.03
C ILE A 217 7.49 8.85 3.73
N GLY A 218 8.62 9.54 3.54
CA GLY A 218 9.94 8.94 3.43
C GLY A 218 10.29 8.06 4.63
N HIS A 219 10.17 8.59 5.84
CA HIS A 219 10.39 7.84 7.08
C HIS A 219 9.41 6.68 7.25
N LEU A 220 8.12 6.88 6.95
CA LEU A 220 7.15 5.78 6.98
C LEU A 220 7.57 4.63 6.06
N LYS A 221 8.02 4.96 4.84
CA LYS A 221 8.48 3.97 3.86
C LYS A 221 9.71 3.19 4.32
N HIS A 222 10.72 3.87 4.85
CA HIS A 222 12.04 3.26 5.08
C HIS A 222 12.23 2.83 6.53
N ASP A 223 11.91 3.69 7.50
CA ASP A 223 12.14 3.44 8.92
C ASP A 223 11.03 2.59 9.55
N HIS A 224 9.79 2.78 9.07
CA HIS A 224 8.60 2.08 9.59
C HIS A 224 8.04 1.04 8.62
N ARG A 225 8.86 0.58 7.66
CA ARG A 225 8.59 -0.56 6.76
C ARG A 225 7.33 -0.45 5.88
N MET A 226 6.75 0.74 5.71
CA MET A 226 5.58 0.92 4.84
C MET A 226 5.88 0.57 3.36
N ALA A 227 7.14 0.63 2.93
CA ALA A 227 7.51 0.39 1.52
C ALA A 227 7.32 -1.05 1.04
N ARG A 228 7.33 -2.04 1.95
CA ARG A 228 7.17 -3.46 1.61
C ARG A 228 6.16 -4.09 2.56
N ASN A 229 5.03 -4.52 2.00
CA ASN A 229 4.05 -5.26 2.75
C ASN A 229 4.32 -6.76 2.69
N TYR A 230 4.31 -7.41 3.85
CA TYR A 230 4.43 -8.86 4.01
C TYR A 230 3.08 -9.52 4.33
N LEU A 231 2.06 -8.72 4.64
CA LEU A 231 0.70 -9.18 4.89
C LEU A 231 -0.04 -9.41 3.56
N LYS A 232 -1.03 -10.30 3.61
CA LYS A 232 -1.74 -10.80 2.43
C LYS A 232 -2.98 -9.95 2.13
N GLY A 233 -3.21 -9.65 0.85
CA GLY A 233 -4.44 -9.01 0.39
C GLY A 233 -4.57 -7.54 0.81
N PHE A 234 -5.67 -6.93 0.39
CA PHE A 234 -5.96 -5.52 0.66
C PHE A 234 -6.07 -5.21 2.17
N ILE A 235 -6.64 -6.14 2.95
CA ILE A 235 -6.67 -6.04 4.43
C ILE A 235 -5.24 -5.94 4.99
N GLY A 236 -4.32 -6.76 4.46
CA GLY A 236 -2.91 -6.67 4.81
C GLY A 236 -2.30 -5.31 4.49
N ASP A 237 -2.66 -4.71 3.35
CA ASP A 237 -2.18 -3.36 2.96
C ASP A 237 -2.69 -2.29 3.93
N GLN A 238 -3.96 -2.37 4.34
CA GLN A 238 -4.54 -1.48 5.34
C GLN A 238 -3.83 -1.60 6.69
N ILE A 239 -3.62 -2.83 7.18
CA ILE A 239 -2.95 -3.08 8.46
C ILE A 239 -1.52 -2.56 8.42
N ASN A 240 -0.75 -2.86 7.38
CA ASN A 240 0.64 -2.40 7.28
C ASN A 240 0.76 -0.87 7.29
N LEU A 241 -0.14 -0.19 6.57
CA LEU A 241 -0.21 1.27 6.54
C LEU A 241 -0.53 1.84 7.94
N LEU A 242 -1.54 1.30 8.62
CA LEU A 242 -1.93 1.73 9.97
C LEU A 242 -0.81 1.49 10.98
N MET A 243 -0.16 0.33 10.94
CA MET A 243 0.95 -0.01 11.84
C MET A 243 2.16 0.89 11.62
N ALA A 244 2.49 1.21 10.37
CA ALA A 244 3.58 2.17 10.07
C ALA A 244 3.25 3.58 10.61
N ALA A 245 2.02 4.04 10.41
CA ALA A 245 1.55 5.32 10.94
C ALA A 245 1.57 5.36 12.49
N CYS A 246 1.12 4.27 13.13
CA CYS A 246 1.16 4.12 14.58
C CYS A 246 2.59 4.15 15.11
N ALA A 247 3.52 3.40 14.50
CA ALA A 247 4.92 3.37 14.88
C ALA A 247 5.60 4.75 14.79
N TRP A 248 5.28 5.54 13.75
CA TRP A 248 5.75 6.91 13.63
C TRP A 248 5.26 7.80 14.77
N ASN A 249 3.97 7.71 15.11
CA ASN A 249 3.39 8.46 16.20
C ASN A 249 4.02 8.03 17.54
N LEU A 250 4.08 6.74 17.84
CA LEU A 250 4.69 6.22 19.08
C LEU A 250 6.14 6.68 19.24
N LYS A 251 6.95 6.65 18.16
CA LYS A 251 8.33 7.17 18.18
C LYS A 251 8.38 8.64 18.61
N LYS A 252 7.46 9.48 18.10
CA LYS A 252 7.39 10.89 18.50
C LYS A 252 7.04 11.07 19.98
N TRP A 253 6.07 10.29 20.46
CA TRP A 253 5.68 10.31 21.87
C TRP A 253 6.82 9.85 22.77
N MET A 254 7.52 8.77 22.40
CA MET A 254 8.69 8.28 23.12
C MET A 254 9.80 9.34 23.18
N ASN A 255 10.09 10.03 22.07
CA ASN A 255 11.11 11.09 22.07
C ASN A 255 10.72 12.25 22.99
N LEU A 256 9.45 12.64 23.01
CA LEU A 256 8.97 13.68 23.92
C LEU A 256 9.06 13.24 25.39
N PHE A 257 8.69 12.00 25.68
CA PHE A 257 8.78 11.41 27.00
C PHE A 257 10.24 11.34 27.51
N ILE A 258 11.15 10.85 26.68
CA ILE A 258 12.59 10.79 26.99
C ILE A 258 13.14 12.20 27.22
N TYR A 259 12.77 13.17 26.39
CA TYR A 259 13.17 14.57 26.57
C TYR A 259 12.66 15.12 27.92
N ALA A 260 11.39 14.91 28.25
CA ALA A 260 10.81 15.37 29.50
C ALA A 260 11.51 14.76 30.72
N LEU A 261 11.77 13.45 30.68
CA LEU A 261 12.34 12.69 31.78
C LEU A 261 13.83 12.99 32.02
N PHE A 262 14.64 13.06 30.95
CA PHE A 262 16.10 13.17 31.09
C PHE A 262 16.66 14.58 30.87
N LEU A 263 16.07 15.38 29.97
CA LEU A 263 16.63 16.67 29.59
C LEU A 263 15.94 17.83 30.33
N ALA A 264 14.61 17.83 30.37
CA ALA A 264 13.86 18.87 31.06
C ALA A 264 13.77 18.65 32.58
N LYS A 265 14.06 17.43 33.07
CA LYS A 265 13.82 16.99 34.46
C LYS A 265 12.41 17.35 34.97
N ASP A 266 11.44 17.44 34.05
CA ASP A 266 10.06 17.76 34.39
C ASP A 266 9.31 16.46 34.70
N TYR A 267 9.42 16.03 35.96
CA TYR A 267 8.82 14.79 36.43
C TYR A 267 7.29 14.82 36.44
N ARG A 268 6.64 15.95 36.15
CA ARG A 268 5.16 16.04 36.13
C ARG A 268 4.54 15.09 35.11
N GLN A 269 5.08 15.03 33.89
CA GLN A 269 4.56 14.09 32.88
C GLN A 269 4.79 12.64 33.27
N VAL A 270 5.92 12.35 33.92
CA VAL A 270 6.23 11.01 34.45
C VAL A 270 5.21 10.61 35.52
N MET A 271 4.88 11.51 36.44
CA MET A 271 3.88 11.27 37.49
C MET A 271 2.48 11.05 36.91
N VAL A 272 2.09 11.83 35.88
CA VAL A 272 0.82 11.63 35.15
C VAL A 272 0.80 10.27 34.44
N SER A 273 1.88 9.89 33.75
CA SER A 273 2.01 8.58 33.10
C SER A 273 1.96 7.41 34.10
N ILE A 274 2.60 7.54 35.27
CA ILE A 274 2.50 6.56 36.37
C ILE A 274 1.07 6.48 36.89
N GLY A 275 0.38 7.62 37.02
CA GLY A 275 -1.04 7.67 37.38
C GLY A 275 -1.92 6.88 36.42
N TYR A 276 -1.73 7.08 35.10
CA TYR A 276 -2.42 6.29 34.08
C TYR A 276 -2.05 4.82 34.14
N MET A 277 -0.78 4.45 34.33
CA MET A 277 -0.38 3.04 34.47
C MET A 277 -1.05 2.39 35.68
N LYS A 278 -1.11 3.05 36.83
CA LYS A 278 -1.83 2.57 38.01
C LYS A 278 -3.33 2.42 37.75
N PHE A 279 -3.94 3.38 37.05
CA PHE A 279 -5.34 3.31 36.66
C PHE A 279 -5.61 2.13 35.72
N TYR A 280 -4.82 1.95 34.68
CA TYR A 280 -4.96 0.83 33.74
C TYR A 280 -4.67 -0.52 34.41
N TRP A 281 -3.71 -0.58 35.34
CA TRP A 281 -3.43 -1.76 36.15
C TRP A 281 -4.63 -2.12 37.03
N ASN A 282 -5.21 -1.14 37.72
CA ASN A 282 -6.41 -1.35 38.53
C ASN A 282 -7.62 -1.75 37.67
N LEU A 283 -7.78 -1.15 36.48
CA LEU A 283 -8.81 -1.52 35.52
C LEU A 283 -8.59 -2.95 35.01
N TRP A 284 -7.35 -3.36 34.76
CA TRP A 284 -6.97 -4.70 34.32
C TRP A 284 -7.26 -5.76 35.40
N LEU A 285 -6.98 -5.44 36.66
CA LEU A 285 -7.35 -6.26 37.83
C LEU A 285 -8.88 -6.35 37.98
N TRP A 286 -9.59 -5.22 37.83
CA TRP A 286 -11.04 -5.15 37.93
C TRP A 286 -11.77 -5.92 36.81
N LEU A 287 -11.20 -5.94 35.59
CA LEU A 287 -11.72 -6.71 34.45
C LEU A 287 -11.46 -8.24 34.55
N GLY A 288 -10.87 -8.73 35.66
CA GLY A 288 -10.81 -10.16 35.96
C GLY A 288 -9.93 -11.01 35.02
N LEU A 289 -9.02 -10.39 34.27
CA LEU A 289 -8.10 -11.10 33.34
C LEU A 289 -6.97 -11.90 34.03
N THR A 290 -7.08 -12.09 35.35
CA THR A 290 -6.23 -12.95 36.17
C THR A 290 -6.95 -14.22 36.65
N GLN A 291 -7.89 -14.81 35.89
CA GLN A 291 -8.22 -16.22 36.11
C GLN A 291 -7.23 -17.13 35.38
N ARG A 292 -6.04 -17.27 35.99
CA ARG A 292 -5.30 -18.53 36.00
C ARG A 292 -5.37 -19.07 37.42
N GLU A 293 -6.54 -19.58 37.81
CA GLU A 293 -6.61 -20.50 38.93
C GLU A 293 -6.12 -21.87 38.45
N SER A 294 -4.94 -22.20 38.94
CA SER A 294 -4.39 -23.55 39.16
C SER A 294 -5.31 -24.72 38.82
N ARG A 295 -5.01 -25.42 37.72
CA ARG A 295 -5.25 -26.86 37.64
C ARG A 295 -4.01 -27.57 38.20
N LEU A 296 -4.10 -27.95 39.48
CA LEU A 296 -3.47 -29.13 40.05
C LEU A 296 -4.59 -30.08 40.45
#